data_AF-J0CSW5-F1
#
_entry.id   AF-J0CSW5-F1
#
_cell.length_a   1.000
_cell.length_b   1.000
_cell.length_c   1.000
_cell.angle_alpha   90.00
_cell.angle_beta   90.00
_cell.angle_gamma   90.00
#
_symmetry.space_group_name_H-M   'P 1'
#
loop_
_entity.id
_entity.type
_entity.pdbx_description
1 polymer ?
#
loop_
_entity_poly.entity_id
_entity_poly.type
_entity_poly.pdbx_seq_one_letter_code
_entity_poly.pdbx_strand_id
1 'polypeptide(L)'
;WAQVLRMFHGLSREQGANLVQLRTGHAALNHLLHRIQAIESPNCAVRCEPETIDHFLLRCSRFRAQRHVLLGQLKGQVLSAHSVLGVRKNLLALMSFLSDTGRPLPSEFPP
;
A
#
# COMPACT_ATOMS: atom_id res chain seq x y z
N TRP A 1 10.34 -21.11 1.58
CA TRP A 1 11.27 -20.20 0.87
C TRP A 1 10.95 -20.01 -0.62
N ALA A 2 10.79 -21.05 -1.43
CA ALA A 2 10.51 -20.90 -2.88
C ALA A 2 9.25 -20.07 -3.23
N GLN A 3 8.19 -20.12 -2.40
CA GLN A 3 6.95 -19.40 -2.66
C GLN A 3 7.05 -17.88 -2.44
N VAL A 4 7.91 -17.45 -1.51
CA VAL A 4 8.13 -16.02 -1.23
C VAL A 4 8.92 -15.38 -2.36
N LEU A 5 10.00 -16.02 -2.83
CA LEU A 5 10.82 -15.52 -3.93
C LEU A 5 10.04 -15.42 -5.25
N ARG A 6 9.10 -16.35 -5.49
CA ARG A 6 8.18 -16.25 -6.64
C ARG A 6 7.36 -14.96 -6.60
N MET A 7 6.97 -14.45 -5.44
CA MET A 7 6.19 -13.21 -5.34
C MET A 7 6.93 -12.00 -5.91
N PHE A 8 8.26 -11.95 -5.72
CA PHE A 8 9.10 -10.83 -6.12
C PHE A 8 9.68 -10.96 -7.54
N HIS A 9 9.50 -12.11 -8.18
CA HIS A 9 10.05 -12.34 -9.50
C HIS A 9 9.40 -11.42 -10.55
N GLY A 10 10.22 -10.56 -11.16
CA GLY A 10 9.81 -9.55 -12.13
C GLY A 10 9.47 -8.18 -11.52
N LEU A 11 9.61 -8.02 -10.20
CA LEU A 11 9.52 -6.70 -9.56
C LEU A 11 10.89 -6.01 -9.56
N SER A 12 10.88 -4.69 -9.71
CA SER A 12 12.06 -3.86 -9.42
C SER A 12 12.37 -3.88 -7.91
N ARG A 13 13.58 -3.45 -7.53
CA ARG A 13 13.97 -3.31 -6.12
C ARG A 13 12.99 -2.42 -5.34
N GLU A 14 12.57 -1.30 -5.95
CA GLU A 14 11.62 -0.36 -5.37
C GLU A 14 10.24 -1.01 -5.18
N GLN A 15 9.72 -1.69 -6.21
CA GLN A 15 8.44 -2.38 -6.15
C GLN A 15 8.44 -3.49 -5.08
N GLY A 16 9.56 -4.22 -4.98
CA GLY A 16 9.78 -5.22 -3.94
C GLY A 16 9.78 -4.60 -2.54
N ALA A 17 10.48 -3.48 -2.34
CA ALA A 17 10.50 -2.75 -1.08
C ALA A 17 9.09 -2.27 -0.70
N ASN A 18 8.35 -1.67 -1.62
CA ASN A 18 6.97 -1.22 -1.41
C ASN A 18 6.06 -2.39 -0.99
N LEU A 19 6.17 -3.54 -1.66
CA LEU A 19 5.39 -4.72 -1.30
C LEU A 19 5.75 -5.25 0.09
N VAL A 20 7.04 -5.29 0.44
CA VAL A 20 7.47 -5.70 1.78
C VAL A 20 6.90 -4.74 2.82
N GLN A 21 7.09 -3.44 2.64
CA GLN A 21 6.60 -2.41 3.55
C GLN A 21 5.08 -2.49 3.77
N LEU A 22 4.31 -2.62 2.68
CA LEU A 22 2.85 -2.78 2.76
C LEU A 22 2.47 -4.09 3.47
N ARG A 23 3.20 -5.18 3.27
CA ARG A 23 2.88 -6.47 3.92
C ARG A 23 3.26 -6.52 5.39
N THR A 24 4.30 -5.79 5.81
CA THR A 24 4.78 -5.78 7.19
C THR A 24 4.19 -4.65 8.02
N GLY A 25 3.35 -3.78 7.46
CA GLY A 25 2.88 -2.60 8.19
C GLY A 25 3.90 -1.48 8.28
N HIS A 26 5.00 -1.57 7.53
CA HIS A 26 6.10 -0.60 7.51
C HIS A 26 6.04 0.34 6.30
N ALA A 27 4.86 0.54 5.71
CA ALA A 27 4.69 1.58 4.72
C ALA A 27 4.64 2.93 5.43
N ALA A 28 5.31 3.95 4.90
CA ALA A 28 5.32 5.33 5.43
C ALA A 28 3.96 6.04 5.22
N LEU A 29 2.90 5.46 5.77
CA LEU A 29 1.58 6.04 5.90
C LEU A 29 1.49 6.80 7.22
N ASN A 30 0.53 7.72 7.33
CA ASN A 30 0.47 8.63 8.48
C ASN A 30 0.38 7.88 9.81
N HIS A 31 -0.30 6.73 9.87
CA HIS A 31 -0.35 5.91 11.08
C HIS A 31 1.04 5.50 11.59
N LEU A 32 1.92 5.03 10.69
CA LEU A 32 3.28 4.63 11.07
C LEU A 32 4.16 5.85 11.35
N LEU A 33 4.09 6.88 10.49
CA LEU A 33 4.87 8.10 10.65
C LEU A 33 4.57 8.78 12.00
N HIS A 34 3.31 8.80 12.43
CA HIS A 34 2.92 9.30 13.74
C HIS A 34 3.44 8.40 14.87
N ARG A 35 3.38 7.07 14.68
CA ARG A 35 3.92 6.10 15.67
C ARG A 35 5.42 6.29 15.91
N ILE A 36 6.18 6.64 14.88
CA ILE A 36 7.62 6.96 15.00
C ILE A 36 7.89 8.44 15.28
N GLN A 37 6.85 9.23 15.58
CA GLN A 37 6.94 10.67 15.89
C GLN A 37 7.49 11.55 14.75
N ALA A 38 7.47 11.07 13.51
CA ALA A 38 7.89 11.84 12.33
C ALA A 38 6.83 12.86 11.88
N ILE A 39 5.57 12.68 12.26
CA ILE A 39 4.47 13.63 12.02
C ILE A 39 3.58 13.75 13.26
N GLU A 40 2.87 14.86 13.38
CA GLU A 40 2.04 15.19 14.54
C GLU A 40 0.68 14.48 14.57
N SER A 41 0.17 14.00 13.43
CA SER A 41 -1.16 13.38 13.35
C SER A 41 -1.16 12.10 12.51
N PRO A 42 -1.80 11.01 12.98
CA PRO A 42 -1.94 9.79 12.19
C PRO A 42 -3.03 9.89 11.12
N ASN A 43 -3.82 10.97 11.13
CA ASN A 43 -5.06 11.06 10.38
C ASN A 43 -4.83 11.32 8.88
N CYS A 44 -5.72 10.77 8.06
CA CYS A 44 -5.77 11.13 6.64
C CYS A 44 -6.22 12.60 6.49
N ALA A 45 -5.64 13.33 5.54
CA ALA A 45 -6.06 14.71 5.29
C ALA A 45 -7.53 14.83 4.85
N VAL A 46 -8.11 13.77 4.28
CA VAL A 46 -9.49 13.77 3.76
C VAL A 46 -10.50 13.23 4.78
N ARG A 47 -10.05 12.44 5.76
CA ARG A 47 -10.91 11.85 6.76
C ARG A 47 -10.18 11.85 8.09
N CYS A 48 -10.85 12.29 9.15
CA CYS A 48 -10.33 12.31 10.52
C CYS A 48 -10.19 10.89 11.13
N GLU A 49 -9.67 9.94 10.36
CA GLU A 49 -9.36 8.57 10.74
C GLU A 49 -7.87 8.27 10.43
N PRO A 50 -7.20 7.42 11.21
CA PRO A 50 -5.82 7.05 10.98
C PRO A 50 -5.59 6.45 9.59
N GLU A 51 -4.55 6.91 8.91
CA GLU A 51 -4.19 6.39 7.60
C GLU A 51 -3.39 5.09 7.73
N THR A 52 -4.12 3.98 7.89
CA THR A 52 -3.57 2.63 7.86
C THR A 52 -3.50 2.09 6.43
N ILE A 53 -2.86 0.92 6.24
CA ILE A 53 -2.82 0.25 4.94
C ILE A 53 -4.23 -0.09 4.44
N ASP A 54 -5.10 -0.57 5.31
CA ASP A 54 -6.51 -0.83 4.97
C ASP A 54 -7.22 0.45 4.57
N HIS A 55 -7.00 1.56 5.29
CA HIS A 55 -7.55 2.85 4.89
C HIS A 55 -7.03 3.25 3.51
N PHE A 56 -5.72 3.23 3.31
CA PHE A 56 -5.07 3.62 2.06
C PHE A 56 -5.57 2.81 0.85
N LEU A 57 -5.58 1.49 0.96
CA LEU A 57 -5.94 0.59 -0.15
C LEU A 57 -7.45 0.49 -0.38
N LEU A 58 -8.27 0.57 0.68
CA LEU A 58 -9.69 0.18 0.60
C LEU A 58 -10.68 1.31 0.84
N ARG A 59 -10.34 2.32 1.65
CA ARG A 59 -11.34 3.30 2.16
C ARG A 59 -11.08 4.74 1.76
N CYS A 60 -9.83 5.14 1.61
CA CYS A 60 -9.42 6.53 1.42
C CYS A 60 -10.10 7.17 0.21
N SER A 61 -10.93 8.19 0.43
CA SER A 61 -11.64 8.88 -0.67
C SER A 61 -10.69 9.65 -1.59
N ARG A 62 -9.52 10.07 -1.10
CA ARG A 62 -8.46 10.70 -1.90
C ARG A 62 -8.07 9.85 -3.10
N PHE A 63 -7.99 8.54 -2.91
CA PHE A 63 -7.55 7.58 -3.94
C PHE A 63 -8.73 6.81 -4.55
N ARG A 64 -9.94 7.38 -4.52
CA ARG A 64 -11.15 6.69 -5.00
C ARG A 64 -11.05 6.29 -6.48
N ALA A 65 -10.50 7.14 -7.33
CA ALA A 65 -10.35 6.88 -8.76
C ALA A 65 -9.35 5.74 -9.02
N GLN A 66 -8.16 5.84 -8.44
CA GLN A 66 -7.11 4.82 -8.52
C GLN A 66 -7.60 3.48 -7.94
N ARG A 67 -8.31 3.54 -6.81
CA ARG A 67 -8.90 2.35 -6.18
C ARG A 67 -9.96 1.73 -7.07
N HIS A 68 -10.77 2.51 -7.78
CA HIS A 68 -11.77 1.94 -8.69
C HIS A 68 -11.12 1.10 -9.80
N VAL A 69 -10.00 1.58 -10.35
CA VAL A 69 -9.19 0.82 -11.33
C VAL A 69 -8.62 -0.45 -10.69
N LEU A 70 -8.00 -0.32 -9.51
CA LEU A 70 -7.46 -1.45 -8.74
C LEU A 70 -8.55 -2.51 -8.49
N LEU A 71 -9.68 -2.14 -7.91
CA LEU A 71 -10.78 -3.04 -7.58
C LEU A 71 -11.43 -3.68 -8.82
N GLY A 72 -11.49 -2.95 -9.93
CA GLY A 72 -11.96 -3.48 -11.22
C GLY A 72 -11.07 -4.61 -11.72
N GLN A 73 -9.75 -4.48 -11.56
CA GLN A 73 -8.79 -5.53 -11.93
C GLN A 73 -8.82 -6.72 -10.95
N LEU A 74 -9.22 -6.48 -9.70
CA LEU A 74 -9.34 -7.50 -8.64
C LEU A 74 -10.66 -8.28 -8.66
N LYS A 75 -11.53 -8.06 -9.67
CA LYS A 75 -12.87 -8.69 -9.79
C LYS A 75 -13.75 -8.49 -8.55
N GLY A 76 -13.60 -7.38 -7.83
CA GLY A 76 -14.53 -6.96 -6.77
C GLY A 76 -14.49 -7.73 -5.43
N GLN A 77 -13.63 -8.72 -5.23
CA GLN A 77 -13.53 -9.47 -3.96
C GLN A 77 -12.37 -8.99 -3.07
N VAL A 78 -12.38 -7.71 -2.69
CA VAL A 78 -11.38 -7.21 -1.74
C VAL A 78 -12.01 -6.98 -0.38
N LEU A 79 -11.80 -7.94 0.53
CA LEU A 79 -12.26 -7.89 1.91
C LEU A 79 -11.22 -7.26 2.86
N SER A 80 -9.93 -7.31 2.51
CA SER A 80 -8.83 -6.79 3.35
C SER A 80 -7.59 -6.41 2.54
N ALA A 81 -6.72 -5.54 3.08
CA ALA A 81 -5.43 -5.24 2.46
C ALA A 81 -4.58 -6.50 2.29
N HIS A 82 -4.64 -7.43 3.26
CA HIS A 82 -3.86 -8.67 3.20
C HIS A 82 -4.24 -9.52 1.98
N SER A 83 -5.52 -9.56 1.62
CA SER A 83 -6.01 -10.25 0.42
C SER A 83 -5.47 -9.63 -0.87
N VAL A 84 -5.29 -8.30 -0.91
CA VAL A 84 -4.68 -7.61 -2.06
C VAL A 84 -3.19 -7.94 -2.17
N LEU A 85 -2.48 -7.81 -1.06
CA LEU A 85 -1.02 -7.90 -0.98
C LEU A 85 -0.48 -9.34 -1.02
N GLY A 86 -1.33 -10.33 -0.76
CA GLY A 86 -0.96 -11.75 -0.74
C GLY A 86 -1.05 -12.46 -2.10
N VAL A 87 -1.69 -11.84 -3.10
CA VAL A 87 -1.97 -12.49 -4.40
C VAL A 87 -1.07 -11.91 -5.50
N ARG A 88 -0.24 -12.77 -6.10
CA ARG A 88 0.72 -12.35 -7.13
C ARG A 88 0.08 -11.66 -8.34
N LYS A 89 -1.11 -12.13 -8.75
CA LYS A 89 -1.85 -11.55 -9.89
C LYS A 89 -2.22 -10.08 -9.66
N ASN A 90 -2.34 -9.68 -8.39
CA ASN A 90 -2.71 -8.32 -8.00
C ASN A 90 -1.51 -7.37 -8.04
N LEU A 91 -0.28 -7.88 -8.13
CA LEU A 91 0.92 -7.05 -8.03
C LEU A 91 1.00 -6.01 -9.14
N LEU A 92 0.68 -6.37 -10.38
CA LEU A 92 0.70 -5.41 -11.48
C LEU A 92 -0.29 -4.27 -11.23
N ALA A 93 -1.51 -4.61 -10.80
CA ALA A 93 -2.56 -3.66 -10.44
C ALA A 93 -2.15 -2.77 -9.26
N LEU A 94 -1.53 -3.37 -8.25
CA LEU A 94 -1.01 -2.67 -7.07
C LEU A 94 0.11 -1.70 -7.44
N MET A 95 1.04 -2.11 -8.31
CA MET A 95 2.12 -1.22 -8.73
C MET A 95 1.59 -0.05 -9.54
N SER A 96 0.64 -0.28 -10.46
CA SER A 96 -0.07 0.81 -11.16
C SER A 96 -0.74 1.76 -10.17
N PHE A 97 -1.48 1.22 -9.19
CA PHE A 97 -2.12 2.01 -8.15
C PHE A 97 -1.10 2.87 -7.38
N LEU A 98 0.03 2.30 -6.95
CA LEU A 98 1.06 3.05 -6.23
C LEU A 98 1.65 4.17 -7.09
N SER A 99 1.98 3.88 -8.35
CA SER A 99 2.45 4.90 -9.30
C SER A 99 1.41 6.01 -9.50
N ASP A 100 0.13 5.66 -9.66
CA ASP A 100 -0.97 6.61 -9.87
C ASP A 100 -1.32 7.43 -8.62
N THR A 101 -1.00 6.92 -7.42
CA THR A 101 -1.17 7.68 -6.18
C THR A 101 -0.09 8.75 -6.00
N GLY A 102 1.03 8.64 -6.75
CA GLY A 102 2.17 9.55 -6.65
C GLY A 102 2.79 9.60 -5.26
N ARG A 103 2.51 8.60 -4.40
CA ARG A 103 3.00 8.57 -3.03
C ARG A 103 4.25 7.71 -2.98
N PRO A 104 5.45 8.31 -2.94
CA PRO A 104 6.65 7.53 -2.73
C PRO A 104 6.56 6.90 -1.35
N LEU A 105 6.57 5.58 -1.29
CA LEU A 105 6.89 4.87 -0.06
C LEU A 105 8.41 4.90 0.01
N PRO A 106 9.01 5.73 0.87
CA PRO A 106 10.45 5.85 0.94
C PRO A 106 11.01 4.48 1.30
N SER A 107 11.98 3.98 0.53
CA SER A 107 12.62 2.70 0.81
C SER A 107 13.37 2.71 2.15
N GLU A 108 13.66 3.90 2.67
CA GLU A 108 14.42 4.17 3.87
C GLU A 108 13.59 5.11 4.76
N PHE A 109 13.41 4.76 6.03
CA PHE A 109 12.81 5.67 7.00
C PHE A 109 13.81 6.78 7.33
N PRO A 110 13.36 8.04 7.51
CA PRO A 110 14.23 9.05 8.09
C PRO A 110 14.73 8.57 9.47
N PRO A 111 15.97 8.91 9.84
CA PRO A 111 16.56 8.52 11.12
C PRO A 111 15.81 9.10 12.33
#